data_AF-A0A4S5ENH1-F1
#
_entry.id   AF-A0A4S5ENH1-F1
#
_cell.length_a   1.000
_cell.length_b   1.000
_cell.length_c   1.000
_cell.angle_alpha   90.00
_cell.angle_beta   90.00
_cell.angle_gamma   90.00
#
_symmetry.space_group_name_H-M   'P 1'
#
loop_
_entity.id
_entity.type
_entity.pdbx_description
1 polymer ?
#
loop_
_entity_poly.entity_id
_entity_poly.type
_entity_poly.pdbx_seq_one_letter_code
_entity_poly.pdbx_strand_id
1 'polypeptide(L)'
;GSGLYFVGLEANGTVYAYALNQSGGGYTRIATVASGFAAVMDLEYEPATGHLWAECDDTCQGRTATLDINAAGRLAGTAVYARSTGMSNYNNEGFAIAPPGTCSAGHKPVVWSDDDNDASHALRSGTLTCAS
;
A
#
# COMPACT_ATOMS: atom_id res chain seq x y z
N GLY A 1 -3.55 -20.12 9.28
CA GLY A 1 -4.36 -18.90 9.39
C GLY A 1 -5.54 -18.95 8.45
N SER A 2 -6.54 -18.11 8.68
CA SER A 2 -7.75 -17.96 7.84
C SER A 2 -7.71 -16.73 6.91
N GLY A 3 -6.57 -16.02 6.89
CA GLY A 3 -6.39 -14.81 6.10
C GLY A 3 -6.06 -15.06 4.64
N LEU A 4 -6.09 -13.98 3.88
CA LEU A 4 -5.68 -13.90 2.48
C LEU A 4 -4.32 -13.20 2.37
N TYR A 5 -3.61 -13.49 1.30
CA TYR A 5 -2.31 -12.90 0.99
C TYR A 5 -2.42 -12.11 -0.30
N PHE A 6 -1.88 -10.89 -0.31
CA PHE A 6 -1.92 -10.00 -1.46
C PHE A 6 -0.52 -9.79 -2.00
N VAL A 7 -0.40 -9.78 -3.33
CA VAL A 7 0.87 -9.55 -4.03
C VAL A 7 0.61 -8.52 -5.13
N GLY A 8 1.35 -7.42 -5.09
CA GLY A 8 1.41 -6.45 -6.18
C GLY A 8 2.42 -6.92 -7.22
N LEU A 9 2.08 -6.80 -8.51
CA LEU A 9 3.04 -6.96 -9.59
C LEU A 9 3.37 -5.59 -10.16
N GLU A 10 4.59 -5.16 -9.88
CA GLU A 10 5.13 -3.85 -10.23
C GLU A 10 4.91 -3.51 -11.71
N ALA A 11 5.31 -4.39 -12.62
CA ALA A 11 5.27 -4.12 -14.06
C ALA A 11 3.87 -3.89 -14.66
N ASN A 12 2.78 -4.13 -13.92
CA ASN A 12 1.42 -3.93 -14.44
C ASN A 12 0.40 -3.39 -13.43
N GLY A 13 0.85 -2.98 -12.24
CA GLY A 13 -0.02 -2.43 -11.19
C GLY A 13 -1.10 -3.40 -10.70
N THR A 14 -0.99 -4.69 -11.00
CA THR A 14 -2.04 -5.65 -10.67
C THR A 14 -1.81 -6.24 -9.28
N VAL A 15 -2.87 -6.28 -8.47
CA VAL A 15 -2.91 -6.94 -7.17
C VAL A 15 -3.57 -8.31 -7.31
N TYR A 16 -2.89 -9.34 -6.82
CA TYR A 16 -3.37 -10.71 -6.80
C TYR A 16 -3.63 -11.15 -5.37
N ALA A 17 -4.82 -11.70 -5.12
CA ALA A 17 -5.18 -12.26 -3.81
C ALA A 17 -5.12 -13.78 -3.82
N TYR A 18 -4.49 -14.36 -2.82
CA TYR A 18 -4.28 -15.80 -2.67
C TYR A 18 -4.81 -16.32 -1.34
N ALA A 19 -5.48 -17.46 -1.40
CA ALA A 19 -5.71 -18.32 -0.24
C ALA A 19 -4.62 -19.39 -0.20
N LEU A 20 -3.83 -19.43 0.88
CA LEU A 20 -2.77 -20.43 1.07
C LEU A 20 -3.31 -21.64 1.85
N ASN A 21 -3.02 -22.84 1.36
CA ASN A 21 -3.27 -24.06 2.11
C ASN A 21 -2.33 -24.11 3.32
N GLN A 22 -2.89 -24.26 4.52
CA GLN A 22 -2.15 -24.20 5.77
C GLN A 22 -1.60 -25.56 6.22
N SER A 23 -2.07 -26.65 5.61
CA SER A 23 -1.64 -28.02 5.91
C SER A 23 -0.73 -28.63 4.83
N GLY A 24 -0.33 -27.83 3.82
CA GLY A 24 0.53 -28.26 2.71
C GLY A 24 1.07 -27.05 1.93
N GLY A 25 1.68 -27.29 0.76
CA GLY A 25 2.28 -26.21 -0.07
C GLY A 25 1.38 -25.60 -1.14
N GLY A 26 0.09 -25.96 -1.17
CA GLY A 26 -0.85 -25.50 -2.21
C GLY A 26 -1.34 -24.06 -2.00
N TYR A 27 -1.78 -23.42 -3.07
CA TYR A 27 -2.40 -22.09 -3.03
C TYR A 27 -3.48 -21.95 -4.11
N THR A 28 -4.42 -21.04 -3.92
CA THR A 28 -5.46 -20.69 -4.91
C THR A 28 -5.50 -19.18 -5.07
N ARG A 29 -5.35 -18.67 -6.30
CA ARG A 29 -5.64 -17.27 -6.59
C ARG A 29 -7.15 -17.07 -6.61
N ILE A 30 -7.65 -16.19 -5.76
CA ILE A 30 -9.09 -15.93 -5.62
C ILE A 30 -9.53 -14.61 -6.25
N ALA A 31 -8.59 -13.69 -6.48
CA ALA A 31 -8.88 -12.44 -7.17
C ALA A 31 -7.66 -11.90 -7.95
N THR A 32 -7.98 -11.16 -9.00
CA THR A 32 -7.09 -10.28 -9.76
C THR A 32 -7.74 -8.91 -9.77
N VAL A 33 -7.03 -7.89 -9.28
CA VAL A 33 -7.58 -6.58 -8.98
C VAL A 33 -6.63 -5.52 -9.55
N ALA A 34 -7.17 -4.48 -10.19
CA ALA A 34 -6.36 -3.33 -10.59
C ALA A 34 -6.13 -2.44 -9.35
N SER A 35 -4.89 -2.05 -9.07
CA SER A 35 -4.60 -1.08 -8.00
C SER A 35 -5.15 0.33 -8.31
N GLY A 36 -5.36 0.62 -9.60
CA GLY A 36 -5.63 1.96 -10.10
C GLY A 36 -4.40 2.65 -10.70
N PHE A 37 -3.23 2.01 -10.62
CA PHE A 37 -1.98 2.47 -11.19
C PHE A 37 -1.48 1.54 -12.30
N ALA A 38 -0.59 2.06 -13.15
CA ALA A 38 0.09 1.26 -14.17
C ALA A 38 1.24 0.42 -13.57
N ALA A 39 1.76 0.83 -12.41
CA ALA A 39 2.73 0.10 -11.61
C ALA A 39 2.36 0.14 -10.12
N VAL A 40 2.86 -0.81 -9.33
CA VAL A 40 2.64 -0.86 -7.86
C VAL A 40 3.88 -1.43 -7.19
N MET A 41 4.49 -0.63 -6.33
CA MET A 41 5.81 -0.92 -5.77
C MET A 41 5.65 -1.61 -4.42
N ASP A 42 4.66 -1.20 -3.64
CA ASP A 42 4.35 -1.85 -2.37
C ASP A 42 2.85 -1.93 -2.08
N LEU A 43 2.50 -2.89 -1.21
CA LEU A 43 1.16 -3.05 -0.64
C LEU A 43 1.24 -3.05 0.89
N GLU A 44 0.50 -2.15 1.52
CA GLU A 44 0.48 -2.03 2.98
C GLU A 44 -0.94 -2.17 3.53
N TYR A 45 -1.17 -3.11 4.45
CA TYR A 45 -2.47 -3.26 5.09
C TYR A 45 -2.52 -2.40 6.36
N GLU A 46 -3.50 -1.51 6.45
CA GLU A 46 -3.69 -0.64 7.61
C GLU A 46 -4.78 -1.20 8.55
N PRO A 47 -4.44 -1.79 9.71
CA PRO A 47 -5.44 -2.46 10.55
C PRO A 47 -6.46 -1.51 11.18
N ALA A 48 -6.14 -0.22 11.29
CA ALA A 48 -7.01 0.78 11.90
C ALA A 48 -8.26 1.07 11.06
N THR A 49 -8.11 1.03 9.74
CA THR A 49 -9.16 1.36 8.76
C THR A 49 -9.65 0.13 8.00
N GLY A 50 -8.83 -0.92 7.94
CA GLY A 50 -9.07 -2.09 7.10
C GLY A 50 -8.70 -1.87 5.63
N HIS A 51 -8.12 -0.72 5.28
CA HIS A 51 -7.68 -0.45 3.92
C HIS A 51 -6.46 -1.31 3.55
N LEU A 52 -6.45 -1.80 2.31
CA LEU A 52 -5.21 -2.17 1.65
C LEU A 52 -4.72 -0.97 0.85
N TRP A 53 -3.55 -0.45 1.19
CA TRP A 53 -2.89 0.62 0.45
C TRP A 53 -2.03 0.03 -0.66
N ALA A 54 -2.10 0.63 -1.84
CA ALA A 54 -1.18 0.40 -2.95
C ALA A 54 -0.34 1.67 -3.14
N GLU A 55 0.97 1.51 -3.15
CA GLU A 55 1.92 2.60 -3.34
C GLU A 55 2.57 2.48 -4.73
N CYS A 56 2.78 3.64 -5.37
CA CYS A 56 3.50 3.73 -6.62
C CYS A 56 4.53 4.87 -6.51
N ASP A 57 5.66 4.65 -7.17
CA ASP A 57 6.83 5.51 -7.23
C ASP A 57 6.64 6.81 -8.04
N ASP A 58 7.76 7.40 -8.45
CA ASP A 58 7.82 8.60 -9.28
C ASP A 58 7.17 8.44 -10.66
N THR A 59 7.06 7.21 -11.21
CA THR A 59 6.29 6.87 -12.42
C THR A 59 4.82 7.29 -12.27
N CYS A 60 4.26 7.19 -11.06
CA CYS A 60 2.90 7.59 -10.74
C CYS A 60 2.78 8.91 -9.98
N GLN A 61 3.82 9.75 -9.95
CA GLN A 61 3.86 10.98 -9.15
C GLN A 61 3.91 10.75 -7.61
N GLY A 62 4.38 9.59 -7.16
CA GLY A 62 4.46 9.21 -5.74
C GLY A 62 3.09 8.98 -5.10
N ARG A 63 2.07 8.66 -5.89
CA ARG A 63 0.69 8.54 -5.41
C ARG A 63 0.45 7.20 -4.76
N THR A 64 -0.44 7.20 -3.77
CA THR A 64 -0.96 5.98 -3.15
C THR A 64 -2.46 5.86 -3.40
N ALA A 65 -2.99 4.64 -3.36
CA ALA A 65 -4.40 4.36 -3.48
C ALA A 65 -4.86 3.44 -2.35
N THR A 66 -6.06 3.64 -1.85
CA THR A 66 -6.72 2.68 -0.95
C THR A 66 -7.58 1.72 -1.75
N LEU A 67 -7.66 0.48 -1.31
CA LEU A 67 -8.52 -0.56 -1.85
C LEU A 67 -9.36 -1.16 -0.71
N ASP A 68 -10.65 -1.35 -0.98
CA ASP A 68 -11.61 -1.93 -0.04
C ASP A 68 -12.55 -2.93 -0.69
N ILE A 69 -13.20 -3.76 0.12
CA ILE A 69 -14.25 -4.65 -0.32
C ILE A 69 -15.53 -3.84 -0.56
N ASN A 70 -15.96 -3.76 -1.82
CA ASN A 70 -17.20 -3.09 -2.20
C ASN A 70 -18.45 -3.91 -1.83
N ALA A 71 -19.64 -3.34 -2.06
CA ALA A 71 -20.93 -3.97 -1.75
C ALA A 71 -21.16 -5.32 -2.47
N ALA A 72 -20.42 -5.62 -3.54
CA ALA A 72 -20.46 -6.89 -4.26
C ALA A 72 -19.43 -7.91 -3.76
N GLY A 73 -18.73 -7.63 -2.66
CA GLY A 73 -17.72 -8.52 -2.09
C GLY A 73 -16.41 -8.55 -2.87
N ARG A 74 -16.12 -7.52 -3.68
CA ARG A 74 -14.90 -7.44 -4.50
C ARG A 74 -13.98 -6.34 -3.97
N LEU A 75 -12.69 -6.65 -3.86
CA LEU A 75 -11.67 -5.63 -3.62
C LEU A 75 -11.59 -4.69 -4.84
N ALA A 76 -11.62 -3.40 -4.61
CA ALA A 76 -11.52 -2.36 -5.64
C ALA A 76 -10.92 -1.08 -5.06
N GLY A 77 -10.27 -0.28 -5.90
CA GLY A 77 -9.77 1.05 -5.51
C GLY A 77 -10.89 1.98 -5.05
N THR A 78 -10.66 2.70 -3.95
CA THR A 78 -11.63 3.59 -3.31
C THR A 78 -11.22 5.06 -3.35
N ALA A 79 -9.94 5.36 -3.15
CA ALA A 79 -9.41 6.72 -3.21
C ALA A 79 -7.97 6.72 -3.71
N VAL A 80 -7.53 7.86 -4.25
CA VAL A 80 -6.14 8.12 -4.65
C VAL A 80 -5.67 9.37 -3.93
N TYR A 81 -4.51 9.28 -3.29
CA TYR A 81 -3.89 10.35 -2.53
C TYR A 81 -2.61 10.83 -3.23
N ALA A 82 -2.36 12.13 -3.16
CA ALA A 82 -1.08 12.68 -3.56
C ALA A 82 0.01 12.27 -2.55
N ARG A 83 1.28 12.26 -2.98
CA ARG A 83 2.42 12.14 -2.07
C ARG A 83 2.38 13.23 -1.01
N SER A 84 3.08 12.98 0.11
CA SER A 84 3.17 13.93 1.23
C SER A 84 3.58 15.34 0.75
N THR A 85 2.90 16.37 1.26
CA THR A 85 3.21 17.76 0.92
C THR A 85 4.66 18.08 1.21
N GLY A 86 5.37 18.62 0.22
CA GLY A 86 6.80 18.96 0.32
C GLY A 86 7.75 17.80 0.03
N MET A 87 7.25 16.57 -0.16
CA MET A 87 8.05 15.46 -0.66
C MET A 87 8.24 15.62 -2.18
N SER A 88 9.49 15.48 -2.65
CA SER A 88 9.78 15.41 -4.09
C SER A 88 9.23 14.10 -4.69
N ASN A 89 9.25 14.00 -6.01
CA ASN A 89 8.83 12.80 -6.72
C ASN A 89 9.98 11.79 -6.77
N TYR A 90 10.11 10.97 -5.72
CA TYR A 90 11.21 10.00 -5.54
C TYR A 90 10.83 8.60 -6.02
N ASN A 91 11.82 7.82 -6.42
CA ASN A 91 11.68 6.39 -6.70
C ASN A 91 11.50 5.60 -5.38
N ASN A 92 10.32 5.73 -4.78
CA ASN A 92 10.00 5.02 -3.55
C ASN A 92 9.56 3.58 -3.88
N GLU A 93 10.21 2.59 -3.26
CA GLU A 93 9.98 1.15 -3.48
C GLU A 93 9.61 0.40 -2.18
N GLY A 94 9.02 1.11 -1.22
CA GLY A 94 8.54 0.52 0.01
C GLY A 94 7.74 1.53 0.80
N PHE A 95 6.72 1.06 1.52
CA PHE A 95 5.74 1.91 2.18
C PHE A 95 5.22 1.28 3.47
N ALA A 96 5.44 1.95 4.60
CA ALA A 96 5.01 1.46 5.90
C ALA A 96 4.18 2.51 6.63
N ILE A 97 3.03 2.08 7.17
CA ILE A 97 2.14 2.93 7.96
C ILE A 97 2.28 2.55 9.43
N ALA A 98 2.56 3.53 10.28
CA ALA A 98 2.69 3.26 11.71
C ALA A 98 1.38 2.72 12.33
N PRO A 99 1.47 1.88 13.37
CA PRO A 99 0.29 1.29 13.98
C PRO A 99 -0.56 2.34 14.70
N PRO A 100 -1.88 2.09 14.88
CA PRO A 100 -2.81 3.08 15.47
C PRO A 100 -2.37 3.62 16.85
N GLY A 101 -1.67 2.82 17.67
CA GLY A 101 -1.15 3.27 18.97
C GLY A 101 -0.06 4.35 18.92
N THR A 102 0.46 4.68 17.73
CA THR A 102 1.42 5.78 17.52
C THR A 102 0.74 7.12 17.21
N CYS A 103 -0.60 7.14 17.16
CA CYS A 103 -1.34 8.35 16.86
C CYS A 103 -1.09 9.43 17.92
N SER A 104 -0.68 10.62 17.47
CA SER A 104 -0.48 11.79 18.30
C SER A 104 -0.98 13.02 17.57
N ALA A 105 -1.76 13.87 18.26
CA ALA A 105 -2.42 15.04 17.67
C ALA A 105 -3.21 14.74 16.37
N GLY A 106 -3.80 13.54 16.26
CA GLY A 106 -4.59 13.14 15.10
C GLY A 106 -3.77 12.63 13.90
N HIS A 107 -2.45 12.49 14.03
CA HIS A 107 -1.58 12.01 12.97
C HIS A 107 -0.70 10.85 13.43
N LYS A 108 -0.34 9.98 12.49
CA LYS A 108 0.61 8.89 12.71
C LYS A 108 1.70 8.87 11.63
N PRO A 109 2.92 8.41 11.95
CA PRO A 109 4.02 8.38 11.00
C PRO A 109 3.75 7.46 9.80
N VAL A 110 4.34 7.82 8.68
CA VAL A 110 4.44 6.98 7.47
C VAL A 110 5.88 7.09 6.98
N VAL A 111 6.44 5.98 6.49
CA VAL A 111 7.81 5.90 5.99
C VAL A 111 7.80 5.28 4.60
N TRP A 112 8.65 5.81 3.72
CA TRP A 112 8.93 5.23 2.41
C TRP A 112 10.40 4.85 2.30
N SER A 113 10.70 3.80 1.54
CA SER A 113 12.06 3.42 1.15
C SER A 113 12.40 4.10 -0.17
N ASP A 114 13.43 4.93 -0.19
CA ASP A 114 13.91 5.63 -1.39
C ASP A 114 15.05 4.82 -2.02
N ASP A 115 14.78 4.20 -3.17
CA ASP A 115 15.73 3.26 -3.80
C ASP A 115 16.94 3.98 -4.41
N ASP A 116 16.77 5.23 -4.84
CA ASP A 116 17.84 6.07 -5.36
C ASP A 116 18.76 6.64 -4.26
N ASN A 117 18.35 6.51 -2.99
CA ASN A 117 19.04 7.09 -1.83
C ASN A 117 19.28 8.60 -2.04
N ASP A 118 18.27 9.28 -2.57
CA ASP A 118 18.37 10.68 -2.98
C ASP A 118 18.84 11.57 -1.81
N ALA A 119 19.79 12.46 -2.10
CA ALA A 119 20.43 13.29 -1.09
C ALA A 119 21.02 12.50 0.11
N SER A 120 21.48 11.25 -0.10
CA SER A 120 22.01 10.36 0.94
C SER A 120 21.00 9.95 2.02
N HIS A 121 19.72 9.84 1.65
CA HIS A 121 18.66 9.36 2.53
C HIS A 121 17.92 8.18 1.88
N ALA A 122 18.02 7.00 2.49
CA ALA A 122 17.32 5.80 2.04
C ALA A 122 15.87 5.71 2.58
N LEU A 123 15.48 6.59 3.51
CA LEU A 123 14.13 6.63 4.06
C LEU A 123 13.55 8.03 3.98
N ARG A 124 12.29 8.12 3.55
CA ARG A 124 11.47 9.33 3.60
C ARG A 124 10.41 9.17 4.66
N SER A 125 9.93 10.28 5.21
CA SER A 125 8.87 10.25 6.21
C SER A 125 7.82 11.32 5.95
N GLY A 126 6.63 11.05 6.48
CA GLY A 126 5.45 11.90 6.40
C GLY A 126 4.46 11.48 7.47
N THR A 127 3.22 11.93 7.34
CA THR A 127 2.15 11.55 8.27
C THR A 127 0.86 11.22 7.54
N LEU A 128 0.08 10.32 8.14
CA LEU A 128 -1.30 10.04 7.78
C LEU A 128 -2.20 10.56 8.90
N THR A 129 -3.38 11.07 8.56
CA THR A 129 -4.44 11.34 9.53
C THR A 129 -4.88 10.01 10.15
N CYS A 130 -5.01 9.96 11.47
CA CYS A 130 -5.52 8.77 12.15
C CYS A 130 -7.01 8.60 11.87
N ALA A 131 -7.44 7.35 11.73
CA ALA A 131 -8.86 7.02 11.82
C ALA A 131 -9.40 7.43 13.21
N SER A 132 -10.57 8.05 13.21
CA SER A 132 -11.32 8.46 14.40
C SER A 132 -12.05 7.31 15.07
#